data_AF-A0A383ALS5-F1
#
_entry.id   AF-A0A383ALS5-F1
#
_cell.length_a   1.000
_cell.length_b   1.000
_cell.length_c   1.000
_cell.angle_alpha   90.00
_cell.angle_beta   90.00
_cell.angle_gamma   90.00
#
_symmetry.space_group_name_H-M   'P 1'
#
loop_
_entity.id
_entity.type
_entity.pdbx_description
1 polymer ?
#
loop_
_entity_poly.entity_id
_entity_poly.type
_entity_poly.pdbx_seq_one_letter_code
_entity_poly.pdbx_strand_id
1 'polypeptide(L)'
;MANIKGSVRTSQLITTYGVGSVIAIEDESWTVAGLHLWNVGEPDIREPRLEKELRVSGFVRPPATGDDEEHDVPVFRFPGWCYCPSCNRLDRHGQFCARNDNHCEQCEENPGLIPSRFVVACPRGHLDDFPYSRWVHGGRDLRGVDHKLRFTTRGVSAALRDVEIRCSCGATETMEHAFSAAMLARIGGGCTGRRPWL
;
A
#
# COMPACT_ATOMS: atom_id res chain seq x y z
N MET A 1 6.09 -18.71 8.00
CA MET A 1 7.29 -18.22 7.30
C MET A 1 6.85 -17.17 6.27
N ALA A 2 7.74 -16.25 5.91
CA ALA A 2 7.46 -15.28 4.84
C ALA A 2 7.64 -15.98 3.49
N ASN A 3 6.70 -15.79 2.57
CA ASN A 3 6.80 -16.34 1.22
C ASN A 3 7.53 -15.36 0.29
N ILE A 4 8.30 -15.89 -0.65
CA ILE A 4 8.85 -15.10 -1.76
C ILE A 4 7.68 -14.68 -2.63
N LYS A 5 7.61 -13.38 -2.92
CA LYS A 5 6.50 -12.80 -3.69
C LYS A 5 6.82 -12.60 -5.16
N GLY A 6 8.09 -12.41 -5.49
CA GLY A 6 8.55 -12.26 -6.86
C GLY A 6 9.99 -11.78 -6.88
N SER A 7 10.49 -11.47 -8.07
CA SER A 7 11.86 -11.01 -8.30
C SER A 7 11.88 -9.67 -9.02
N VAL A 8 12.92 -8.89 -8.76
CA VAL A 8 13.20 -7.61 -9.43
C VAL A 8 14.68 -7.56 -9.79
N ARG A 9 15.02 -6.83 -10.85
CA ARG A 9 16.42 -6.61 -11.19
C ARG A 9 17.06 -5.69 -10.17
N THR A 10 18.32 -5.95 -9.79
CA THR A 10 19.11 -5.09 -8.89
C THR A 10 19.12 -3.63 -9.34
N SER A 11 19.19 -3.36 -10.64
CA SER A 11 19.12 -2.00 -11.18
C SER A 11 17.79 -1.30 -10.91
N GLN A 12 16.68 -2.04 -10.87
CA GLN A 12 15.36 -1.50 -10.54
C GLN A 12 15.25 -1.16 -9.06
N LEU A 13 15.92 -1.88 -8.15
CA LEU A 13 15.98 -1.52 -6.73
C LEU A 13 16.66 -0.17 -6.47
N ILE A 14 17.58 0.23 -7.35
CA ILE A 14 18.30 1.51 -7.23
C ILE A 14 17.46 2.66 -7.81
N THR A 15 16.70 2.40 -8.88
CA THR A 15 15.99 3.45 -9.63
C THR A 15 14.51 3.55 -9.29
N THR A 16 13.75 2.47 -9.52
CA THR A 16 12.27 2.50 -9.53
C THR A 16 11.67 1.95 -8.24
N TYR A 17 12.21 0.84 -7.74
CA TYR A 17 11.73 0.07 -6.61
C TYR A 17 12.68 0.17 -5.41
N GLY A 18 13.14 1.38 -5.12
CA GLY A 18 13.90 1.68 -3.92
C GLY A 18 13.05 1.58 -2.65
N VAL A 19 13.68 1.87 -1.50
CA VAL A 19 13.01 1.87 -0.20
C VAL A 19 11.77 2.76 -0.19
N GLY A 20 10.65 2.21 0.28
CA GLY A 20 9.37 2.91 0.37
C GLY A 20 8.61 3.02 -0.96
N SER A 21 9.21 2.62 -2.08
CA SER A 21 8.49 2.50 -3.35
C SER A 21 7.39 1.46 -3.23
N VAL A 22 6.29 1.68 -3.97
CA VAL A 22 5.22 0.69 -4.13
C VAL A 22 5.48 -0.09 -5.43
N ILE A 23 5.46 -1.42 -5.32
CA ILE A 23 5.62 -2.37 -6.42
C ILE A 23 4.36 -3.22 -6.54
N ALA A 24 3.92 -3.44 -7.77
CA ALA A 24 2.88 -4.42 -8.09
C ALA A 24 3.57 -5.73 -8.48
N ILE A 25 3.21 -6.82 -7.82
CA ILE A 25 3.69 -8.16 -8.11
C ILE A 25 2.46 -9.03 -8.27
N GLU A 26 2.25 -9.55 -9.48
CA GLU A 26 1.00 -10.20 -9.89
C GLU A 26 -0.21 -9.28 -9.59
N ASP A 27 -1.24 -9.78 -8.90
CA ASP A 27 -2.43 -9.03 -8.48
C ASP A 27 -2.25 -8.37 -7.10
N GLU A 28 -1.03 -8.37 -6.55
CA GLU A 28 -0.73 -7.86 -5.22
C GLU A 28 0.07 -6.55 -5.26
N SER A 29 -0.03 -5.75 -4.20
CA SER A 29 0.75 -4.52 -4.04
C SER A 29 1.53 -4.51 -2.72
N TRP A 30 2.80 -4.14 -2.86
CA TRP A 30 3.79 -4.21 -1.80
C TRP A 30 4.61 -2.93 -1.75
N THR A 31 5.11 -2.57 -0.57
CA THR A 31 6.13 -1.54 -0.41
C THR A 31 7.47 -2.16 -0.04
N VAL A 32 8.55 -1.65 -0.61
CA VAL A 32 9.91 -2.14 -0.35
C VAL A 32 10.37 -1.66 1.02
N ALA A 33 10.81 -2.59 1.87
CA ALA A 33 11.20 -2.30 3.24
C ALA A 33 12.38 -1.33 3.34
N GLY A 34 12.49 -0.67 4.50
CA GLY A 34 13.66 0.14 4.84
C GLY A 34 14.95 -0.67 4.96
N LEU A 35 16.08 -0.03 4.67
CA LEU A 35 17.42 -0.65 4.68
C LEU A 35 17.78 -1.34 6.00
N HIS A 36 17.23 -0.90 7.13
CA HIS A 36 17.40 -1.54 8.44
C HIS A 36 16.93 -3.01 8.51
N LEU A 37 16.12 -3.47 7.57
CA LEU A 37 15.64 -4.87 7.48
C LEU A 37 16.38 -5.65 6.38
N TRP A 38 17.20 -5.00 5.58
CA TRP A 38 17.90 -5.65 4.49
C TRP A 38 19.11 -6.39 5.06
N ASN A 39 19.26 -7.66 4.66
CA ASN A 39 20.43 -8.43 5.03
C ASN A 39 21.54 -8.15 4.01
N VAL A 40 22.37 -7.15 4.31
CA VAL A 40 23.50 -6.73 3.46
C VAL A 40 24.82 -6.90 4.21
N GLY A 41 25.87 -7.22 3.47
CA GLY A 41 27.23 -7.31 4.02
C GLY A 41 27.82 -5.95 4.36
N GLU A 42 29.13 -5.95 4.65
CA GLU A 42 29.86 -4.71 4.90
C GLU A 42 29.93 -3.82 3.65
N PRO A 43 30.00 -2.48 3.80
CA PRO A 43 30.16 -1.57 2.68
C PRO A 43 31.38 -1.89 1.83
N ASP A 44 31.15 -2.21 0.55
CA ASP A 44 32.16 -2.66 -0.41
C ASP A 44 32.39 -1.65 -1.54
N ILE A 45 31.57 -0.61 -1.63
CA ILE A 45 31.70 0.50 -2.59
C ILE A 45 32.17 1.74 -1.84
N ARG A 46 33.27 2.33 -2.32
CA ARG A 46 33.85 3.56 -1.76
C ARG A 46 33.69 4.73 -2.72
N GLU A 47 33.07 5.79 -2.25
CA GLU A 47 32.98 7.07 -2.97
C GLU A 47 33.16 8.23 -1.98
N PRO A 48 34.41 8.64 -1.69
CA PRO A 48 34.72 9.54 -0.57
C PRO A 48 33.98 10.88 -0.60
N ARG A 49 33.67 11.41 -1.79
CA ARG A 49 32.94 12.69 -1.92
C ARG A 49 31.49 12.54 -1.49
N LEU A 50 30.83 11.47 -1.94
CA LEU A 50 29.44 11.19 -1.62
C LEU A 50 29.29 10.68 -0.17
N GLU A 51 30.23 9.86 0.31
CA GLU A 51 30.34 9.44 1.70
C GLU A 51 30.37 10.63 2.65
N LYS A 52 31.21 11.63 2.34
CA LYS A 52 31.31 12.85 3.14
C LYS A 52 30.02 13.67 3.12
N GLU A 53 29.37 13.79 1.97
CA GLU A 53 28.12 14.55 1.81
C GLU A 53 26.96 13.90 2.54
N LEU A 54 26.80 12.57 2.39
CA LEU A 54 25.73 11.79 3.01
C LEU A 54 26.05 11.39 4.46
N ARG A 55 27.27 11.65 4.93
CA ARG A 55 27.77 11.29 6.27
C ARG A 55 27.68 9.78 6.55
N VAL A 56 28.07 8.98 5.57
CA VAL A 56 28.14 7.52 5.65
C VAL A 56 29.57 7.01 5.46
N SER A 57 29.86 5.80 5.91
CA SER A 57 31.20 5.19 5.85
C SER A 57 31.49 4.36 4.59
N GLY A 58 30.50 4.25 3.69
CA GLY A 58 30.57 3.50 2.44
C GLY A 58 29.18 3.15 1.93
N PHE A 59 29.12 2.50 0.77
CA PHE A 59 27.89 2.01 0.15
C PHE A 59 27.91 0.50 0.02
N VAL A 60 26.72 -0.09 0.01
CA VAL A 60 26.51 -1.53 -0.22
C VAL A 60 25.78 -1.73 -1.53
N ARG A 61 26.05 -2.83 -2.21
CA ARG A 61 25.21 -3.31 -3.31
C ARG A 61 23.88 -3.85 -2.75
N PRO A 62 22.75 -3.63 -3.43
CA PRO A 62 21.52 -4.34 -3.09
C PRO A 62 21.77 -5.87 -3.13
N PRO A 63 21.13 -6.64 -2.23
CA PRO A 63 21.26 -8.09 -2.24
C PRO A 63 20.77 -8.65 -3.57
N ALA A 64 21.50 -9.62 -4.09
CA ALA A 64 21.25 -10.30 -5.36
C ALA A 64 21.94 -11.65 -5.30
N THR A 65 21.41 -12.56 -4.51
CA THR A 65 22.02 -13.88 -4.30
C THR A 65 21.87 -14.76 -5.54
N GLY A 66 20.91 -14.43 -6.40
CA GLY A 66 20.66 -15.15 -7.66
C GLY A 66 20.02 -16.52 -7.45
N ASP A 67 19.57 -16.78 -6.23
CA ASP A 67 18.81 -17.95 -5.83
C ASP A 67 17.35 -17.55 -5.59
N ASP A 68 16.44 -18.18 -6.33
CA ASP A 68 15.00 -17.93 -6.23
C ASP A 68 14.40 -18.48 -4.92
N GLU A 69 15.18 -19.20 -4.11
CA GLU A 69 14.79 -19.71 -2.78
C GLU A 69 15.21 -18.79 -1.62
N GLU A 70 16.03 -17.75 -1.87
CA GLU A 70 16.51 -16.83 -0.85
C GLU A 70 15.67 -15.54 -0.71
N HIS A 71 15.54 -15.06 0.53
CA HIS A 71 14.81 -13.83 0.85
C HIS A 71 15.73 -12.60 0.81
N ASP A 72 15.96 -12.05 -0.39
CA ASP A 72 16.85 -10.90 -0.59
C ASP A 72 16.31 -9.59 0.00
N VAL A 73 15.14 -9.14 -0.49
CA VAL A 73 14.59 -7.82 -0.17
C VAL A 73 13.23 -7.97 0.52
N PRO A 74 13.11 -7.59 1.80
CA PRO A 74 11.83 -7.62 2.48
C PRO A 74 10.84 -6.62 1.90
N VAL A 75 9.56 -7.01 1.88
CA VAL A 75 8.46 -6.16 1.45
C VAL A 75 7.29 -6.23 2.43
N PHE A 76 6.51 -5.16 2.50
CA PHE A 76 5.30 -5.08 3.33
C PHE A 76 4.08 -4.84 2.46
N ARG A 77 2.96 -5.51 2.74
CA ARG A 77 1.73 -5.29 1.98
C ARG A 77 1.29 -3.85 2.15
N PHE A 78 1.18 -3.13 1.03
CA PHE A 78 0.68 -1.78 1.01
C PHE A 78 0.16 -1.44 -0.39
N PRO A 79 -1.06 -0.90 -0.54
CA PRO A 79 -1.99 -0.50 0.53
C PRO A 79 -2.55 -1.66 1.34
N GLY A 80 -2.96 -1.39 2.58
CA GLY A 80 -3.56 -2.38 3.46
C GLY A 80 -5.06 -2.59 3.18
N TRP A 81 -5.72 -1.65 2.51
CA TRP A 81 -7.09 -1.82 2.01
C TRP A 81 -7.10 -2.51 0.65
N CYS A 82 -8.07 -3.39 0.46
CA CYS A 82 -8.37 -4.05 -0.81
C CYS A 82 -9.88 -4.24 -0.96
N TYR A 83 -10.34 -4.51 -2.17
CA TYR A 83 -11.73 -4.85 -2.43
C TYR A 83 -11.85 -6.16 -3.21
N CYS A 84 -12.94 -6.87 -2.96
CA CYS A 84 -13.30 -8.06 -3.72
C CYS A 84 -14.11 -7.66 -4.96
N PRO A 85 -13.70 -8.07 -6.18
CA PRO A 85 -14.42 -7.71 -7.40
C PRO A 85 -15.80 -8.37 -7.52
N SER A 86 -16.03 -9.50 -6.86
CA SER A 86 -17.31 -10.23 -6.94
C SER A 86 -18.36 -9.72 -5.95
N CYS A 87 -18.00 -9.53 -4.68
CA CYS A 87 -18.95 -9.08 -3.65
C CYS A 87 -18.90 -7.57 -3.35
N ASN A 88 -17.96 -6.84 -3.97
CA ASN A 88 -17.72 -5.41 -3.78
C ASN A 88 -17.35 -5.00 -2.35
N ARG A 89 -17.06 -5.95 -1.45
CA ARG A 89 -16.62 -5.64 -0.07
C ARG A 89 -15.29 -4.88 -0.14
N LEU A 90 -15.18 -3.79 0.62
CA LEU A 90 -13.96 -3.01 0.80
C LEU A 90 -13.54 -3.11 2.26
N ASP A 91 -12.36 -3.66 2.52
CA ASP A 91 -11.87 -3.87 3.88
C ASP A 91 -10.34 -3.94 3.92
N ARG A 92 -9.78 -4.07 5.12
CA ARG A 92 -8.37 -4.44 5.29
C ARG A 92 -8.13 -5.86 4.80
N HIS A 93 -6.99 -6.11 4.16
CA HIS A 93 -6.64 -7.44 3.63
C HIS A 93 -6.81 -8.58 4.65
N GLY A 94 -6.36 -8.39 5.89
CA GLY A 94 -6.49 -9.40 6.95
C GLY A 94 -7.92 -9.74 7.37
N GLN A 95 -8.93 -9.07 6.83
CA GLN A 95 -10.35 -9.37 7.03
C GLN A 95 -10.96 -10.24 5.91
N PHE A 96 -10.17 -10.54 4.88
CA PHE A 96 -10.55 -11.39 3.75
C PHE A 96 -9.89 -12.77 3.79
N CYS A 97 -8.60 -12.83 4.14
CA CYS A 97 -7.82 -14.06 4.17
C CYS A 97 -6.57 -13.92 5.04
N ALA A 98 -5.83 -15.03 5.19
CA ALA A 98 -4.54 -15.06 5.87
C ALA A 98 -3.47 -14.21 5.15
N ARG A 99 -2.38 -13.89 5.86
CA ARG A 99 -1.37 -12.91 5.41
C ARG A 99 -0.73 -13.21 4.06
N ASN A 100 -0.53 -14.49 3.74
CA ASN A 100 0.21 -14.93 2.55
C ASN A 100 -0.70 -15.17 1.34
N ASP A 101 -2.01 -15.26 1.56
CA ASP A 101 -3.02 -15.42 0.52
C ASP A 101 -3.47 -14.07 -0.03
N ASN A 102 -4.23 -14.07 -1.14
CA ASN A 102 -4.80 -12.87 -1.74
C ASN A 102 -6.16 -13.14 -2.40
N HIS A 103 -7.03 -13.92 -1.75
CA HIS A 103 -8.37 -14.24 -2.25
C HIS A 103 -9.46 -13.88 -1.24
N CYS A 104 -10.70 -13.77 -1.73
CA CYS A 104 -11.86 -13.53 -0.87
C CYS A 104 -12.49 -14.86 -0.41
N GLU A 105 -12.17 -15.31 0.80
CA GLU A 105 -12.69 -16.57 1.39
C GLU A 105 -14.22 -16.61 1.57
N GLN A 106 -14.89 -15.46 1.51
CA GLN A 106 -16.35 -15.36 1.62
C GLN A 106 -17.10 -15.59 0.31
N CYS A 107 -16.39 -15.71 -0.82
CA CYS A 107 -17.00 -15.91 -2.13
C CYS A 107 -16.64 -17.31 -2.65
N GLU A 108 -17.61 -18.02 -3.23
CA GLU A 108 -17.46 -19.42 -3.65
C GLU A 108 -16.29 -19.64 -4.62
N GLU A 109 -16.05 -18.69 -5.54
CA GLU A 109 -14.97 -18.77 -6.53
C GLU A 109 -13.60 -18.29 -6.02
N ASN A 110 -13.49 -17.86 -4.75
CA ASN A 110 -12.27 -17.29 -4.17
C ASN A 110 -11.57 -16.27 -5.10
N PRO A 111 -12.27 -15.23 -5.58
CA PRO A 111 -11.71 -14.26 -6.50
C PRO A 111 -10.52 -13.52 -5.85
N GLY A 112 -9.53 -13.19 -6.67
CA GLY A 112 -8.39 -12.38 -6.25
C GLY A 112 -8.81 -11.01 -5.71
N LEU A 113 -8.18 -10.59 -4.62
CA LEU A 113 -8.42 -9.27 -4.03
C LEU A 113 -7.66 -8.20 -4.82
N ILE A 114 -8.32 -7.07 -5.07
CA ILE A 114 -7.72 -5.94 -5.77
C ILE A 114 -7.25 -4.91 -4.73
N PRO A 115 -5.95 -4.58 -4.67
CA PRO A 115 -5.44 -3.55 -3.78
C PRO A 115 -6.11 -2.20 -4.02
N SER A 116 -6.27 -1.41 -2.96
CA SER A 116 -6.77 -0.05 -3.10
C SER A 116 -5.86 0.78 -4.00
N ARG A 117 -6.46 1.51 -4.95
CA ARG A 117 -5.75 2.49 -5.79
C ARG A 117 -5.63 3.88 -5.15
N PHE A 118 -6.03 4.04 -3.88
CA PHE A 118 -6.05 5.32 -3.19
C PHE A 118 -5.21 5.26 -1.92
N VAL A 119 -4.30 6.21 -1.81
CA VAL A 119 -3.41 6.39 -0.66
C VAL A 119 -3.30 7.88 -0.35
N VAL A 120 -2.83 8.21 0.85
CA VAL A 120 -2.50 9.58 1.22
C VAL A 120 -1.01 9.69 1.51
N ALA A 121 -0.38 10.74 0.99
CA ALA A 121 1.02 11.03 1.23
C ALA A 121 1.20 12.48 1.67
N CYS A 122 2.26 12.77 2.42
CA CYS A 122 2.57 14.14 2.82
C CYS A 122 3.98 14.58 2.38
N PRO A 123 4.24 15.90 2.31
CA PRO A 123 5.56 16.43 1.91
C PRO A 123 6.73 16.00 2.81
N ARG A 124 6.46 15.48 4.01
CA ARG A 124 7.48 14.93 4.93
C ARG A 124 7.83 13.47 4.63
N GLY A 125 7.31 12.91 3.54
CA GLY A 125 7.58 11.53 3.09
C GLY A 125 6.83 10.47 3.88
N HIS A 126 5.68 10.79 4.49
CA HIS A 126 4.80 9.81 5.11
C HIS A 126 3.78 9.30 4.10
N LEU A 127 3.39 8.03 4.24
CA LEU A 127 2.48 7.33 3.35
C LEU A 127 1.48 6.54 4.19
N ASP A 128 0.20 6.69 3.91
CA ASP A 128 -0.85 5.97 4.61
C ASP A 128 -1.95 5.53 3.63
N ASP A 129 -2.75 4.59 4.10
CA ASP A 129 -3.95 4.17 3.42
C ASP A 129 -4.97 5.32 3.34
N PHE A 130 -5.76 5.34 2.26
CA PHE A 130 -6.86 6.30 2.17
C PHE A 130 -7.90 6.05 3.28
N PRO A 131 -8.36 7.10 4.00
CA PRO A 131 -9.23 6.94 5.15
C PRO A 131 -10.70 6.74 4.74
N TYR A 132 -11.01 5.62 4.07
CA TYR A 132 -12.33 5.32 3.49
C TYR A 132 -13.51 5.49 4.45
N SER A 133 -13.39 4.96 5.67
CA SER A 133 -14.45 5.05 6.67
C SER A 133 -14.72 6.50 7.07
N ARG A 134 -13.69 7.36 7.09
CA ARG A 134 -13.88 8.77 7.40
C ARG A 134 -14.35 9.57 6.19
N TRP A 135 -13.90 9.18 4.99
CA TRP A 135 -14.31 9.75 3.71
C TRP A 135 -15.83 9.64 3.51
N VAL A 136 -16.36 8.42 3.55
CA VAL A 136 -17.78 8.16 3.27
C VAL A 136 -18.72 8.78 4.33
N HIS A 137 -18.19 9.11 5.51
CA HIS A 137 -18.92 9.75 6.60
C HIS A 137 -18.64 11.26 6.72
N GLY A 138 -17.97 11.86 5.74
CA GLY A 138 -17.72 13.31 5.71
C GLY A 138 -16.93 13.83 6.91
N GLY A 139 -16.01 13.03 7.45
CA GLY A 139 -15.16 13.43 8.58
C GLY A 139 -15.70 13.14 9.97
N ARG A 140 -16.94 12.65 10.11
CA ARG A 140 -17.62 12.42 11.40
C ARG A 140 -17.15 11.15 12.10
N ASP A 141 -17.22 11.15 13.44
CA ASP A 141 -16.95 9.97 14.26
C ASP A 141 -18.00 8.87 14.02
N LEU A 142 -17.50 7.65 13.86
CA LEU A 142 -18.31 6.45 13.71
C LEU A 142 -18.73 5.96 15.10
N ARG A 143 -20.01 6.06 15.44
CA ARG A 143 -20.56 5.54 16.70
C ARG A 143 -21.62 4.48 16.45
N GLY A 144 -21.53 3.37 17.18
CA GLY A 144 -22.68 2.49 17.47
C GLY A 144 -23.09 1.47 16.41
N VAL A 145 -22.35 1.29 15.31
CA VAL A 145 -22.63 0.25 14.29
C VAL A 145 -21.34 -0.30 13.71
N ASP A 146 -21.32 -1.58 13.34
CA ASP A 146 -20.25 -2.15 12.50
C ASP A 146 -20.38 -1.62 11.06
N HIS A 147 -19.47 -0.71 10.69
CA HIS A 147 -19.49 0.01 9.42
C HIS A 147 -18.78 -0.80 8.33
N LYS A 148 -19.55 -1.63 7.61
CA LYS A 148 -19.05 -2.43 6.49
C LYS A 148 -19.06 -1.60 5.21
N LEU A 149 -17.91 -1.48 4.56
CA LEU A 149 -17.76 -0.67 3.35
C LEU A 149 -17.85 -1.53 2.09
N ARG A 150 -18.35 -0.92 1.01
CA ARG A 150 -18.36 -1.49 -0.33
C ARG A 150 -17.77 -0.51 -1.33
N PHE A 151 -17.00 -1.03 -2.27
CA PHE A 151 -16.44 -0.30 -3.40
C PHE A 151 -17.27 -0.63 -4.63
N THR A 152 -17.85 0.37 -5.28
CA THR A 152 -18.70 0.18 -6.46
C THR A 152 -18.33 1.13 -7.58
N THR A 153 -18.42 0.67 -8.82
CA THR A 153 -18.20 1.50 -10.01
C THR A 153 -19.52 1.70 -10.75
N ARG A 154 -19.98 2.94 -10.84
CA ARG A 154 -21.17 3.39 -11.57
C ARG A 154 -20.78 3.71 -13.02
N GLY A 155 -20.82 2.71 -13.89
CA GLY A 155 -20.66 2.89 -15.35
C GLY A 155 -19.47 2.16 -15.95
N VAL A 156 -19.18 2.49 -17.22
CA VAL A 156 -18.15 1.83 -18.04
C VAL A 156 -16.80 2.58 -18.00
N SER A 157 -16.75 3.77 -17.38
CA SER A 157 -15.56 4.62 -17.38
C SER A 157 -14.74 4.44 -16.09
N ALA A 158 -13.41 4.57 -16.21
CA ALA A 158 -12.48 4.50 -15.09
C ALA A 158 -12.40 5.81 -14.27
N ALA A 159 -13.29 6.77 -14.54
CA ALA A 159 -13.29 8.09 -13.91
C ALA A 159 -13.56 7.99 -12.40
N LEU A 160 -13.00 8.93 -11.63
CA LEU A 160 -13.12 8.94 -10.17
C LEU A 160 -14.56 9.15 -9.68
N ARG A 161 -15.33 9.97 -10.41
CA ARG A 161 -16.76 10.21 -10.12
C ARG A 161 -17.62 8.95 -10.25
N ASP A 162 -17.15 7.99 -11.05
CA ASP A 162 -17.85 6.72 -11.25
C ASP A 162 -17.52 5.75 -10.12
N VAL A 163 -16.51 6.02 -9.28
CA VAL A 163 -16.24 5.20 -8.10
C VAL A 163 -16.96 5.75 -6.89
N GLU A 164 -17.82 4.92 -6.32
CA GLU A 164 -18.60 5.20 -5.12
C GLU A 164 -18.25 4.23 -4.00
N ILE A 165 -18.06 4.78 -2.80
CA ILE A 165 -17.93 4.02 -1.56
C ILE A 165 -19.26 4.08 -0.82
N ARG A 166 -19.77 2.93 -0.40
CA ARG A 166 -21.02 2.80 0.36
C ARG A 166 -20.77 2.13 1.70
N CYS A 167 -21.38 2.65 2.75
CA CYS A 167 -21.41 2.05 4.08
C CYS A 167 -22.73 1.30 4.33
N SER A 168 -22.69 0.25 5.14
CA SER A 168 -23.87 -0.47 5.65
C SER A 168 -24.89 0.43 6.38
N CYS A 169 -24.48 1.58 6.92
CA CYS A 169 -25.38 2.53 7.56
C CYS A 169 -26.15 3.44 6.58
N GLY A 170 -25.95 3.28 5.28
CA GLY A 170 -26.56 4.10 4.23
C GLY A 170 -25.77 5.33 3.78
N ALA A 171 -24.63 5.63 4.42
CA ALA A 171 -23.74 6.70 3.96
C ALA A 171 -23.07 6.30 2.63
N THR A 172 -22.99 7.24 1.69
CA THR A 172 -22.38 7.05 0.37
C THR A 172 -21.62 8.28 -0.06
N GLU A 173 -20.47 8.12 -0.70
CA GLU A 173 -19.68 9.22 -1.23
C GLU A 173 -18.89 8.76 -2.47
N THR A 174 -18.74 9.64 -3.47
CA THR A 174 -17.95 9.34 -4.66
C THR A 174 -16.47 9.62 -4.40
N MET A 175 -15.57 9.17 -5.27
CA MET A 175 -14.14 9.49 -5.18
C MET A 175 -13.76 10.73 -6.01
N GLU A 176 -14.73 11.46 -6.58
CA GLU A 176 -14.51 12.60 -7.49
C GLU A 176 -13.59 13.67 -6.88
N HIS A 177 -13.74 13.92 -5.58
CA HIS A 177 -12.98 14.95 -4.86
C HIS A 177 -11.92 14.38 -3.93
N ALA A 178 -11.58 13.08 -4.04
CA ALA A 178 -10.61 12.42 -3.17
C ALA A 178 -9.21 13.04 -3.25
N PHE A 179 -8.87 13.67 -4.38
CA PHE A 179 -7.59 14.37 -4.58
C PHE A 179 -7.61 15.85 -4.18
N SER A 180 -8.73 16.37 -3.69
CA SER A 180 -8.81 17.75 -3.21
C SER A 180 -8.19 17.89 -1.82
N ALA A 181 -7.13 18.70 -1.71
CA ALA A 181 -6.49 19.02 -0.43
C ALA A 181 -7.48 19.59 0.60
N ALA A 182 -8.46 20.38 0.15
CA ALA A 182 -9.50 20.93 1.00
C ALA A 182 -10.41 19.83 1.58
N MET A 183 -10.73 18.80 0.79
CA MET A 183 -11.53 17.69 1.28
C MET A 183 -10.75 16.76 2.20
N LEU A 184 -9.47 16.50 1.91
CA LEU A 184 -8.56 15.78 2.81
C LEU A 184 -8.43 16.48 4.18
N ALA A 185 -8.36 17.82 4.19
CA ALA A 185 -8.36 18.60 5.43
C ALA A 185 -9.71 18.49 6.18
N ARG A 186 -10.84 18.53 5.46
CA ARG A 186 -12.20 18.41 6.06
C ARG A 186 -12.46 17.05 6.68
N ILE A 187 -11.95 15.96 6.11
CA ILE A 187 -12.01 14.64 6.72
C ILE A 187 -10.97 14.46 7.83
N GLY A 188 -10.40 15.55 8.37
CA GLY A 188 -9.41 15.55 9.45
C GLY A 188 -8.24 14.59 9.24
N GLY A 189 -7.84 14.40 7.98
CA GLY A 189 -6.72 13.57 7.55
C GLY A 189 -5.39 14.25 7.81
N GLY A 190 -5.12 14.59 9.07
CA GLY A 190 -3.78 14.97 9.48
C GLY A 190 -2.81 13.83 9.16
N CYS A 191 -1.58 14.18 8.80
CA CYS A 191 -0.54 13.19 8.58
C CYS A 191 -0.32 12.35 9.85
N THR A 192 -0.61 11.05 9.79
CA THR A 192 -0.44 10.08 10.89
C THR A 192 1.03 9.81 11.22
N GLY A 193 1.94 10.16 10.31
CA GLY A 193 3.36 9.86 10.45
C GLY A 193 3.73 8.44 10.02
N ARG A 194 2.77 7.67 9.46
CA ARG A 194 2.99 6.30 9.06
C ARG A 194 3.98 6.20 7.91
N ARG A 195 4.83 5.16 7.97
CA ARG A 195 5.81 4.76 6.97
C ARG A 195 5.69 3.25 6.83
N PRO A 196 4.84 2.74 5.93
CA PRO A 196 4.49 1.31 5.89
C PRO A 196 5.68 0.37 5.65
N TRP A 197 6.81 0.91 5.21
CA TRP A 197 8.07 0.22 5.00
C TRP A 197 9.06 0.26 6.18
N LEU A 198 8.75 0.99 7.27
CA LEU A 198 9.55 1.09 8.49
C LEU A 198 8.82 0.51 9.71
#